data_AF-A0A2V5NG38-F1
#
_entry.id   AF-A0A2V5NG38-F1
#
_cell.length_a   1.000
_cell.length_b   1.000
_cell.length_c   1.000
_cell.angle_alpha   90.00
_cell.angle_beta   90.00
_cell.angle_gamma   90.00
#
_symmetry.space_group_name_H-M   'P 1'
#
loop_
_entity.id
_entity.type
_entity.pdbx_description
1 polymer ?
#
loop_
_entity_poly.entity_id
_entity_poly.type
_entity_poly.pdbx_seq_one_letter_code
_entity_poly.pdbx_strand_id
1 'polypeptide(L)' 'MACSPAGAVFPYDFRFIPKTPGGDRDPLNVLVLMDKPAFTGCLVHTRLIGVMAAKQSERQNDAQ' A
#
# COMPACT_ATOMS: atom_id res chain seq x y z
N MET A 1 7.37 -5.46 5.87
CA MET A 1 6.21 -6.32 6.22
C MET A 1 5.24 -5.55 7.10
N ALA A 2 4.20 -4.99 6.48
CA ALA A 2 3.10 -4.34 7.20
C ALA A 2 2.03 -5.40 7.49
N CYS A 3 1.63 -5.52 8.75
CA CYS A 3 0.53 -6.38 9.17
C CYS A 3 -0.69 -5.49 9.44
N SER A 4 -1.82 -5.77 8.78
CA SER A 4 -3.09 -5.13 9.11
C SER A 4 -3.54 -5.55 10.53
N PRO A 5 -4.30 -4.73 11.28
CA PRO A 5 -4.84 -5.11 12.59
C PRO A 5 -5.58 -6.45 12.60
N ALA A 6 -6.12 -6.88 11.46
CA ALA A 6 -6.80 -8.17 11.28
C ALA A 6 -5.87 -9.36 10.97
N GLY A 7 -4.54 -9.20 11.05
CA GLY A 7 -3.56 -10.27 10.79
C GLY A 7 -3.31 -10.55 9.31
N ALA A 8 -3.88 -9.76 8.40
CA ALA A 8 -3.61 -9.88 6.97
C ALA A 8 -2.22 -9.33 6.64
N VAL A 9 -1.43 -10.14 5.92
CA VAL A 9 -0.09 -9.79 5.45
C VAL A 9 -0.11 -9.78 3.93
N PHE A 10 0.31 -8.65 3.34
CA PHE A 10 0.57 -8.61 1.91
C PHE A 10 1.89 -9.34 1.60
N PRO A 11 1.94 -10.15 0.53
CA PRO A 11 3.14 -10.89 0.15
C PRO A 11 4.30 -9.97 -0.27
N TYR A 12 4.01 -8.70 -0.58
CA TYR A 12 4.99 -7.70 -0.98
C TYR A 12 4.86 -6.44 -0.12
N ASP A 13 5.88 -5.60 -0.13
CA ASP A 13 5.92 -4.39 0.68
C ASP A 13 4.92 -3.35 0.13
N PHE A 14 3.81 -3.18 0.84
CA PHE A 14 2.83 -2.11 0.62
C PHE A 14 3.33 -0.81 1.27
N ARG A 15 3.55 0.21 0.44
CA ARG A 15 4.18 1.50 0.81
C ARG A 15 3.43 2.65 0.12
N PHE A 16 3.97 3.86 0.23
CA PHE A 16 3.46 5.05 -0.45
C PHE A 16 4.58 5.81 -1.17
N ILE A 17 4.23 6.60 -2.19
CA ILE A 17 5.18 7.45 -2.93
C ILE A 17 5.18 8.86 -2.31
N PRO A 18 6.29 9.32 -1.71
CA PRO A 18 6.34 10.63 -1.08
C PRO A 18 6.01 11.77 -2.07
N LYS A 19 5.41 12.85 -1.56
CA LYS A 19 5.10 14.08 -2.32
C LYS A 19 4.21 13.86 -3.56
N THR A 20 3.36 12.85 -3.54
CA THR A 20 2.34 12.64 -4.58
C THR A 20 0.97 13.07 -4.05
N PRO A 21 0.16 13.80 -4.84
CA PRO A 21 -1.23 14.06 -4.48
C PRO A 21 -2.06 12.81 -4.80
N GLY A 22 -2.51 12.07 -3.79
CA GLY A 22 -3.58 11.08 -3.95
C GLY A 22 -4.96 11.68 -3.73
N GLY A 23 -6.00 10.83 -3.82
CA GLY A 23 -7.40 11.28 -3.82
C GLY A 23 -7.77 12.10 -2.59
N ASP A 24 -7.58 11.53 -1.39
CA ASP A 24 -7.97 12.16 -0.12
C ASP A 24 -6.82 12.94 0.54
N ARG A 25 -5.90 13.49 -0.27
CA ARG A 25 -4.64 14.12 0.17
C ARG A 25 -3.61 13.16 0.78
N ASP A 26 -3.93 11.87 0.84
CA ASP A 26 -2.96 10.83 1.14
C ASP A 26 -2.04 10.60 -0.05
N PRO A 27 -0.76 10.26 0.17
CA PRO A 27 0.13 9.92 -0.93
C PRO A 27 -0.34 8.66 -1.67
N LEU A 28 0.01 8.56 -2.95
CA LEU A 28 -0.33 7.39 -3.76
C LEU A 28 0.30 6.12 -3.18
N ASN A 29 -0.50 5.07 -3.03
CA ASN A 29 -0.03 3.75 -2.59
C ASN A 29 0.79 3.04 -3.68
N VAL A 30 1.80 2.28 -3.27
CA VAL A 30 2.64 1.47 -4.17
C VAL A 30 2.91 0.10 -3.55
N LEU A 31 2.90 -0.93 -4.40
CA LEU A 31 3.32 -2.28 -4.04
C LEU A 31 4.71 -2.53 -4.62
N VAL A 32 5.72 -2.73 -3.77
CA VAL A 32 7.10 -2.94 -4.19
C VAL A 32 7.40 -4.44 -4.25
N LEU A 33 7.63 -4.95 -5.46
CA LEU A 33 8.07 -6.33 -5.68
C LEU A 33 9.58 -6.42 -5.42
N MET A 34 9.97 -7.03 -4.30
CA MET A 34 11.37 -7.19 -3.89
C MET A 34 11.56 -8.46 -3.05
N ASP A 35 12.76 -9.06 -3.12
CA ASP A 35 13.04 -10.36 -2.49
C ASP A 35 13.11 -10.31 -0.95
N LYS A 36 13.44 -9.14 -0.40
CA LYS A 36 13.62 -8.94 1.05
C LYS A 36 12.88 -7.68 1.50
N PRO A 37 12.23 -7.68 2.66
CA PRO A 37 11.53 -6.50 3.17
C PRO A 37 12.53 -5.37 3.47
N ALA A 38 12.12 -4.14 3.17
CA ALA A 38 12.93 -2.97 3.54
C ALA A 38 12.62 -2.50 4.98
N PHE A 39 13.57 -1.82 5.62
CA PHE A 39 13.35 -1.22 6.94
C PHE A 39 12.24 -0.16 6.92
N THR A 40 11.60 0.11 8.07
CA THR A 40 10.58 1.14 8.17
C THR A 40 11.21 2.53 8.04
N GLY A 41 10.62 3.41 7.22
CA GLY A 41 11.11 4.78 7.04
C GLY A 41 12.29 4.93 6.08
N CYS A 42 12.81 3.86 5.47
CA CYS A 42 13.81 3.99 4.41
C CYS A 42 13.17 4.37 3.06
N LEU A 43 13.94 5.03 2.21
CA LEU A 43 13.58 5.31 0.82
C LEU A 43 14.10 4.19 -0.08
N VAL A 44 13.24 3.65 -0.94
CA VAL A 44 13.59 2.61 -1.90
C VAL A 44 13.43 3.17 -3.31
N HIS A 45 14.51 3.15 -4.09
CA HIS A 45 14.44 3.48 -5.51
C HIS A 45 13.81 2.31 -6.26
N THR A 46 12.75 2.60 -7.01
CA THR A 46 11.97 1.59 -7.73
C THR A 46 11.61 2.10 -9.12
N ARG A 47 11.27 1.18 -10.02
CA ARG A 47 10.78 1.49 -11.36
C ARG A 47 9.31 1.10 -11.45
N LEU A 48 8.50 1.99 -12.03
CA LEU A 48 7.10 1.68 -12.31
C LEU A 48 7.00 0.57 -13.36
N ILE A 49 6.29 -0.50 -13.02
CA ILE A 49 6.03 -1.65 -13.91
C ILE A 49 4.58 -1.75 -14.37
N GLY A 50 3.65 -1.11 -13.65
CA GLY A 50 2.22 -1.16 -13.95
C GLY A 50 1.40 -0.41 -12.91
N VAL A 51 0.12 -0.19 -13.21
CA VAL A 51 -0.84 0.49 -12.33
C VAL A 51 -2.01 -0.45 -12.08
N MET A 52 -2.37 -0.62 -10.81
CA MET A 52 -3.57 -1.35 -10.40
C MET A 52 -4.67 -0.34 -10.03
N ALA A 53 -5.76 -0.34 -10.79
CA ALA A 53 -6.94 0.43 -10.45
C ALA A 53 -7.83 -0.39 -9.50
N ALA A 54 -7.83 -0.01 -8.22
CA ALA A 54 -8.70 -0.59 -7.22
C ALA A 54 -9.68 0.47 -6.72
N LYS A 55 -10.96 0.10 -6.61
CA LYS A 55 -11.96 0.92 -5.94
C LYS A 55 -12.12 0.38 -4.53
N GLN A 56 -11.82 1.19 -3.53
CA GLN A 56 -12.17 0.87 -2.15
C GLN A 56 -13.69 0.91 -2.05
N SER A 57 -14.31 -0.26 -1.88
CA SER A 57 -15.71 -0.33 -1.50
C SER A 57 -15.75 -0.52 0.00
N GLU A 58 -16.47 0.34 0.70
CA GLU A 58 -16.83 0.06 2.08
C GLU A 58 -17.73 -1.17 2.08
N ARG A 59 -17.38 -2.20 2.84
CA ARG A 59 -18.43 -3.10 3.34
C ARG A 59 -19.13 -2.34 4.45
N GLN A 60 -20.38 -1.95 4.24
CA GLN A 60 -21.29 -1.71 5.35
C GLN A 60 -21.36 -3.03 6.13
N ASN A 61 -20.88 -3.02 7.36
CA ASN A 61 -21.36 -3.99 8.32
C ASN A 61 -22.78 -3.55 8.67
N ASP A 62 -23.78 -4.15 8.02
CA ASP A 62 -25.10 -4.30 8.61
C ASP A 62 -24.93 -5.16 9.87
N ALA A 63 -24.64 -4.50 10.99
CA ALA A 63 -24.83 -5.06 12.31
C ALA A 63 -26.12 -4.45 12.86
N GLN A 64 -27.16 -5.29 12.88
CA GLN A 64 -28.35 -5.18 13.72
C GLN A 64 -27.99 -4.79 15.16
#